data_AF-A0A210VYP9-F1
#
_entry.id   AF-A0A210VYP9-F1
#
_cell.length_a   1.000
_cell.length_b   1.000
_cell.length_c   1.000
_cell.angle_alpha   90.00
_cell.angle_beta   90.00
_cell.angle_gamma   90.00
#
_symmetry.space_group_name_H-M   'P 1'
#
loop_
_entity.id
_entity.type
_entity.pdbx_description
1 polymer ?
#
loop_
_entity_poly.entity_id
_entity_poly.type
_entity_poly.pdbx_seq_one_letter_code
_entity_poly.pdbx_strand_id
1 'polypeptide(L)'
;MIDQQLIDYLRVKTTGKLLMSPEQLAEEIGIPAKQQSKLRKEGRFPIPFKNIGRLVYYSIYDVANFLLNGETTSSKEVPQEVPAPIVIQKKAVKPKATVQDLSHIFMLRAFAQSLEERATAMLSLSENLKDYANRKEMAESFHKKFPPKGTAIPLVKK
;
A
#
# COMPACT_ATOMS: atom_id res chain seq x y z
N MET A 1 -9.93 -4.63 8.89
CA MET A 1 -11.08 -4.14 8.09
C MET A 1 -10.71 -3.83 6.64
N ILE A 2 -9.47 -3.41 6.35
CA ILE A 2 -8.99 -3.15 4.98
C ILE A 2 -8.89 -4.45 4.16
N ASP A 3 -8.51 -5.57 4.80
CA ASP A 3 -8.30 -6.86 4.13
C ASP A 3 -9.59 -7.42 3.50
N GLN A 4 -10.73 -7.26 4.17
CA GLN A 4 -12.02 -7.73 3.66
C GLN A 4 -12.49 -6.90 2.46
N GLN A 5 -12.29 -5.58 2.48
CA GLN A 5 -12.63 -4.71 1.36
C GLN A 5 -11.79 -5.04 0.11
N LEU A 6 -10.50 -5.37 0.29
CA LEU A 6 -9.63 -5.77 -0.82
C LEU A 6 -10.02 -7.14 -1.38
N ILE A 7 -10.33 -8.12 -0.51
CA ILE A 7 -10.79 -9.44 -0.93
C ILE A 7 -12.11 -9.35 -1.69
N ASP A 8 -13.05 -8.54 -1.23
CA ASP A 8 -14.33 -8.33 -1.90
C ASP A 8 -14.16 -7.65 -3.27
N TYR A 9 -13.27 -6.66 -3.37
CA TYR A 9 -12.91 -6.01 -4.64
C TYR A 9 -12.33 -7.02 -5.65
N LEU A 10 -11.36 -7.83 -5.23
CA LEU A 10 -10.74 -8.86 -6.09
C LEU A 10 -11.74 -9.96 -6.48
N ARG A 11 -12.73 -10.24 -5.62
CA ARG A 11 -13.81 -11.20 -5.89
C ARG A 11 -14.79 -10.70 -6.94
N VAL A 12 -15.14 -9.40 -6.93
CA VAL A 12 -15.95 -8.78 -7.98
C VAL A 12 -15.22 -8.84 -9.33
N LYS A 13 -13.91 -8.55 -9.34
CA LYS A 13 -13.09 -8.53 -10.56
C LYS A 13 -12.88 -9.90 -11.20
N THR A 14 -12.85 -10.96 -10.39
CA THR A 14 -12.72 -12.36 -10.83
C THR A 14 -14.06 -13.02 -11.14
N THR A 15 -15.15 -12.26 -11.29
CA THR A 15 -16.52 -12.77 -11.54
C THR A 15 -16.99 -13.76 -10.46
N GLY A 16 -16.59 -13.55 -9.21
CA GLY A 16 -16.95 -14.40 -8.08
C GLY A 16 -16.10 -15.67 -7.91
N LYS A 17 -15.07 -15.88 -8.75
CA LYS A 17 -14.19 -17.05 -8.67
C LYS A 17 -13.10 -16.81 -7.63
N LEU A 18 -12.73 -17.84 -6.87
CA LEU A 18 -11.65 -17.74 -5.87
C LEU A 18 -10.23 -17.72 -6.47
N LEU A 19 -10.15 -17.86 -7.79
CA LEU A 19 -8.92 -17.98 -8.57
C LEU A 19 -8.86 -16.89 -9.63
N MET A 20 -7.71 -16.22 -9.73
CA MET A 20 -7.44 -15.13 -10.65
C MET A 20 -6.51 -15.59 -11.78
N SER A 21 -6.77 -15.10 -13.00
CA SER A 21 -5.89 -15.37 -14.14
C SER A 21 -4.67 -14.45 -14.14
N PRO A 22 -3.58 -14.80 -14.86
CA PRO A 22 -2.38 -13.96 -14.94
C PRO A 22 -2.63 -12.60 -15.62
N GLU A 23 -3.63 -12.52 -16.50
CA GLU A 23 -4.02 -11.28 -17.17
C GLU A 23 -4.73 -10.33 -16.20
N GLN A 24 -5.66 -10.86 -15.39
CA GLN A 24 -6.35 -10.08 -14.35
C GLN A 24 -5.38 -9.61 -13.26
N LEU A 25 -4.41 -10.46 -12.91
CA LEU A 25 -3.34 -10.10 -12.00
C LEU A 25 -2.51 -8.94 -12.57
N ALA A 26 -2.20 -8.97 -13.88
CA ALA A 26 -1.35 -7.97 -14.52
C ALA A 26 -1.89 -6.54 -14.38
N GLU A 27 -3.22 -6.40 -14.39
CA GLU A 27 -3.88 -5.11 -14.18
C GLU A 27 -3.72 -4.57 -12.75
N GLU A 28 -3.62 -5.46 -11.75
CA GLU A 28 -3.51 -5.09 -10.33
C GLU A 28 -2.06 -4.80 -9.92
N ILE A 29 -1.11 -5.62 -10.37
CA ILE A 29 0.31 -5.46 -10.02
C ILE A 29 1.09 -4.61 -11.03
N GLY A 30 0.48 -4.22 -12.16
CA GLY A 30 1.13 -3.48 -13.24
C GLY A 30 2.21 -4.26 -13.99
N ILE A 31 2.40 -5.55 -13.70
CA ILE A 31 3.39 -6.43 -14.34
C ILE A 31 2.69 -7.22 -15.46
N PRO A 32 3.09 -7.06 -16.74
CA PRO A 32 2.50 -7.80 -17.85
C PRO A 32 2.60 -9.33 -17.69
N ALA A 33 1.58 -10.07 -18.12
CA ALA A 33 1.53 -11.54 -18.01
C ALA A 33 2.76 -12.26 -18.61
N LYS A 34 3.38 -11.69 -19.67
CA LYS A 34 4.63 -12.19 -20.26
C LYS A 34 5.81 -12.09 -19.28
N GLN A 35 5.91 -10.99 -18.53
CA GLN A 35 6.94 -10.81 -17.51
C GLN A 35 6.70 -11.71 -16.31
N GLN A 36 5.44 -11.85 -15.87
CA GLN A 36 5.07 -12.83 -14.83
C GLN A 36 5.47 -14.25 -15.23
N SER A 37 5.22 -14.65 -16.48
CA SER A 37 5.62 -15.98 -16.95
C SER A 37 7.12 -16.20 -16.94
N LYS A 38 7.92 -15.15 -17.16
CA LYS A 38 9.38 -15.21 -17.08
C LYS A 38 9.84 -15.32 -15.62
N LEU A 39 9.29 -14.49 -14.73
CA LEU A 39 9.57 -14.53 -13.29
C LEU A 39 9.17 -15.87 -12.65
N ARG A 40 8.07 -16.49 -13.10
CA ARG A 40 7.67 -17.84 -12.67
C ARG A 40 8.69 -18.90 -13.10
N LYS A 41 9.20 -18.83 -14.32
CA LYS A 41 10.24 -19.75 -14.83
C LYS A 41 11.58 -19.54 -14.13
N GLU A 42 11.88 -18.31 -13.71
CA GLU A 42 13.09 -17.93 -12.99
C GLU A 42 12.98 -18.15 -11.47
N GLY A 43 11.82 -18.61 -10.97
CA GLY A 43 11.58 -18.84 -9.54
C GLY A 43 11.55 -17.57 -8.68
N ARG A 44 11.44 -16.39 -9.30
CA ARG A 44 11.45 -15.08 -8.66
C ARG A 44 10.07 -14.44 -8.55
N PHE A 45 9.01 -15.18 -8.89
CA PHE A 45 7.67 -14.64 -8.77
C PHE A 45 7.19 -14.75 -7.32
N PRO A 46 6.84 -13.62 -6.67
CA PRO A 46 6.56 -13.60 -5.23
C PRO A 46 5.24 -14.30 -4.87
N ILE A 47 4.27 -14.33 -5.78
CA ILE A 47 2.93 -14.89 -5.51
C ILE A 47 2.92 -16.39 -5.83
N PRO A 48 2.49 -17.25 -4.89
CA PRO A 48 2.31 -18.68 -5.17
C PRO A 48 1.28 -18.90 -6.27
N PHE A 49 1.59 -19.84 -7.18
CA PHE A 49 0.74 -20.14 -8.33
C PHE A 49 0.36 -21.61 -8.34
N LYS A 50 -0.83 -21.90 -8.87
CA LYS A 50 -1.33 -23.26 -9.08
C LYS A 50 -1.53 -23.52 -10.55
N ASN A 51 -0.92 -24.57 -11.05
CA ASN A 51 -1.11 -25.01 -12.44
C ASN A 51 -2.35 -25.91 -12.51
N ILE A 52 -3.32 -25.52 -13.32
CA ILE A 52 -4.51 -26.33 -13.63
C ILE A 52 -4.46 -26.58 -15.14
N GLY A 53 -3.95 -27.76 -15.52
CA GLY A 53 -3.66 -28.08 -16.91
C GLY A 53 -2.54 -27.22 -17.49
N ARG A 54 -2.82 -26.54 -18.61
CA ARG A 54 -1.87 -25.60 -19.27
C ARG A 54 -1.97 -24.16 -18.74
N LEU A 55 -2.98 -23.87 -17.93
CA LEU A 55 -3.25 -22.54 -17.41
C LEU A 55 -2.74 -22.42 -15.98
N VAL A 56 -2.34 -21.20 -15.62
CA VAL A 56 -1.81 -20.87 -14.30
C VAL A 56 -2.79 -19.96 -13.60
N TYR A 57 -3.10 -20.28 -12.34
CA TYR A 57 -4.04 -19.53 -11.52
C TYR A 57 -3.40 -19.08 -10.22
N TYR A 58 -3.88 -17.95 -9.72
CA TYR A 58 -3.47 -17.36 -8.45
C TYR A 58 -4.65 -17.33 -7.49
N SER A 59 -4.41 -17.56 -6.20
CA SER A 59 -5.48 -17.42 -5.20
C SER A 59 -5.68 -15.94 -4.86
N ILE A 60 -6.93 -15.51 -4.68
CA ILE A 60 -7.23 -14.12 -4.34
C ILE A 60 -6.58 -13.71 -3.01
N TYR A 61 -6.49 -14.64 -2.06
CA TYR A 61 -5.90 -14.38 -0.75
C TYR A 61 -4.40 -14.12 -0.83
N ASP A 62 -3.68 -14.89 -1.64
CA ASP A 62 -2.23 -14.70 -1.81
C ASP A 62 -1.93 -13.40 -2.56
N VAL A 63 -2.81 -13.01 -3.50
CA VAL A 63 -2.72 -11.74 -4.21
C VAL A 63 -3.02 -10.57 -3.27
N ALA A 64 -4.06 -10.66 -2.44
CA ALA A 64 -4.38 -9.65 -1.44
C ALA A 64 -3.22 -9.45 -0.45
N ASN A 65 -2.64 -10.55 0.03
CA ASN A 65 -1.47 -10.51 0.91
C ASN A 65 -0.25 -9.88 0.23
N PHE A 66 -0.05 -10.10 -1.06
CA PHE A 66 1.04 -9.48 -1.82
C PHE A 66 0.82 -7.96 -1.99
N LEU A 67 -0.40 -7.53 -2.30
CA LEU A 67 -0.74 -6.12 -2.45
C LEU A 67 -0.65 -5.35 -1.11
N LEU A 68 -0.97 -6.00 0.01
CA LEU A 68 -0.92 -5.40 1.35
C LEU A 68 0.48 -5.38 1.95
N ASN A 69 1.28 -6.45 1.76
CA ASN A 69 2.57 -6.60 2.42
C ASN A 69 3.77 -6.22 1.52
N GLY A 70 3.55 -5.95 0.23
CA GLY A 70 4.58 -5.49 -0.71
C GLY A 70 5.63 -6.54 -1.10
N GLU A 71 5.88 -7.54 -0.26
CA GLU A 71 6.79 -8.65 -0.52
C GLU A 71 6.27 -9.90 0.20
N THR A 72 5.78 -10.90 -0.55
CA THR A 72 5.80 -12.27 -0.03
C THR A 72 7.19 -12.81 -0.29
N THR A 73 8.08 -12.59 0.69
CA THR A 73 9.27 -13.41 0.81
C THR A 73 8.82 -14.87 0.79
N SER A 74 9.31 -15.61 -0.20
CA SER A 74 9.34 -17.06 -0.14
C SER A 74 10.31 -17.47 0.97
N SER A 75 9.93 -17.26 2.23
CA SER A 75 10.63 -17.87 3.37
C SER A 75 10.05 -19.26 3.57
N LYS A 76 10.51 -20.17 2.71
CA LYS A 76 10.49 -21.61 2.98
C LYS A 76 11.72 -22.24 2.34
N GLU A 77 12.90 -21.77 2.75
CA GLU A 77 14.07 -22.64 2.78
C GLU A 77 13.83 -23.62 3.92
N VAL A 78 13.37 -24.82 3.58
CA VAL A 78 13.61 -26.01 4.39
C VAL A 78 15.00 -26.48 3.98
N PRO A 79 16.05 -26.38 4.81
CA PRO A 79 17.32 -27.00 4.50
C PRO A 79 17.15 -28.52 4.65
N GLN A 80 16.97 -29.20 3.52
CA GLN A 80 17.13 -30.65 3.47
C GLN A 80 18.59 -30.94 3.13
N GLU A 81 19.21 -31.67 4.05
CA GLU A 81 20.61 -32.00 4.15
C GLU A 81 21.06 -33.00 3.06
N VAL A 82 22.29 -32.76 2.54
CA VAL A 82 23.29 -33.67 1.91
C VAL A 82 23.02 -34.35 0.53
N PRO A 83 24.06 -34.81 -0.23
CA PRO A 83 25.45 -34.32 -0.48
C PRO A 83 25.88 -34.31 -1.99
N ALA A 84 27.08 -33.76 -2.23
CA ALA A 84 28.07 -34.01 -3.31
C ALA A 84 28.05 -33.14 -4.60
N PRO A 85 29.19 -32.51 -4.99
CA PRO A 85 29.27 -31.57 -6.10
C PRO A 85 29.64 -32.27 -7.41
N ILE A 86 28.82 -32.13 -8.45
CA ILE A 86 29.24 -32.42 -9.82
C ILE A 86 29.71 -31.11 -10.45
N VAL A 87 31.01 -31.04 -10.72
CA VAL A 87 31.68 -29.93 -11.41
C VAL A 87 31.19 -29.90 -12.86
N ILE A 88 30.23 -29.01 -13.15
CA ILE A 88 29.83 -28.69 -14.53
C ILE A 88 30.46 -27.36 -14.91
N GLN A 89 31.43 -27.43 -15.83
CA GLN A 89 32.13 -26.28 -16.41
C GLN A 89 31.11 -25.31 -17.05
N LYS A 90 30.89 -24.16 -16.42
CA LYS A 90 30.05 -23.09 -16.98
C LYS A 90 30.87 -22.27 -17.97
N LYS A 91 30.52 -22.37 -19.26
CA LYS A 91 30.97 -21.43 -20.31
C LYS A 91 30.62 -20.00 -19.91
N ALA A 92 31.59 -19.10 -20.06
CA ALA A 92 31.47 -17.67 -19.76
C ALA A 92 30.36 -17.01 -20.59
N VAL A 93 29.34 -16.48 -19.91
CA VAL A 93 28.29 -15.65 -20.50
C VAL A 93 28.79 -14.20 -20.49
N LYS A 94 28.80 -13.56 -21.66
CA LYS A 94 29.20 -12.17 -21.86
C LYS A 94 28.40 -11.21 -20.94
N PRO A 95 29.02 -10.14 -20.40
CA PRO A 95 28.32 -9.21 -19.52
C PRO A 95 27.25 -8.45 -20.31
N LYS A 96 25.97 -8.67 -19.96
CA LYS A 96 24.88 -7.81 -20.43
C LYS A 96 24.97 -6.48 -19.68
N ALA A 97 24.86 -5.39 -20.43
CA ALA A 97 24.84 -4.03 -19.92
C ALA A 97 23.90 -3.90 -18.72
N THR A 98 24.44 -3.40 -17.62
CA THR A 98 23.74 -3.06 -16.38
C THR A 98 22.76 -1.94 -16.66
N VAL A 99 21.50 -2.30 -16.91
CA VAL A 99 20.39 -1.35 -16.89
C VAL A 99 20.37 -0.74 -15.49
N GLN A 100 20.60 0.57 -15.39
CA GLN A 100 20.55 1.28 -14.12
C GLN A 100 19.14 1.13 -13.53
N ASP A 101 19.08 0.62 -12.31
CA ASP A 101 17.82 0.37 -11.62
C ASP A 101 17.22 1.70 -11.14
N LEU A 102 16.35 2.28 -11.96
CA LEU A 102 15.67 3.55 -11.67
C LEU A 102 14.53 3.40 -10.65
N SER A 103 14.18 2.17 -10.23
CA SER A 103 13.06 1.91 -9.31
C SER A 103 13.22 2.62 -7.97
N HIS A 104 14.45 2.69 -7.43
CA HIS A 104 14.72 3.37 -6.17
C HIS A 104 14.47 4.89 -6.24
N ILE A 105 14.72 5.51 -7.41
CA ILE A 105 14.45 6.94 -7.62
C ILE A 105 12.94 7.20 -7.59
N PHE A 106 12.14 6.30 -8.18
CA PHE A 106 10.69 6.39 -8.11
C PHE A 106 10.16 6.18 -6.69
N MET A 107 10.74 5.23 -5.93
CA MET A 107 10.39 5.03 -4.51
C MET A 107 10.68 6.27 -3.67
N LEU A 108 11.87 6.88 -3.83
CA LEU A 108 12.23 8.11 -3.12
C LEU A 108 11.30 9.28 -3.49
N ARG A 109 10.93 9.41 -4.77
CA ARG A 109 9.99 10.45 -5.21
C ARG A 109 8.59 10.24 -4.64
N ALA A 110 8.07 9.03 -4.65
CA ALA A 110 6.77 8.71 -4.07
C ALA A 110 6.77 8.94 -2.55
N PHE A 111 7.86 8.57 -1.88
CA PHE A 111 8.02 8.83 -0.45
C PHE A 111 8.05 10.33 -0.14
N ALA A 112 8.80 11.12 -0.91
CA ALA A 112 8.82 12.58 -0.77
C ALA A 112 7.42 13.20 -0.94
N GLN A 113 6.67 12.77 -1.96
CA GLN A 113 5.28 13.21 -2.15
C GLN A 113 4.39 12.87 -0.95
N SER A 114 4.51 11.65 -0.40
CA SER A 114 3.74 11.26 0.78
C SER A 114 4.07 12.11 2.03
N LEU A 115 5.31 12.58 2.15
CA LEU A 115 5.72 13.49 3.22
C LEU A 115 5.13 14.89 3.02
N GLU A 116 5.13 15.39 1.78
CA GLU A 116 4.52 16.69 1.43
C GLU A 116 3.01 16.70 1.69
N GLU A 117 2.30 15.63 1.32
CA GLU A 117 0.86 15.47 1.60
C GLU A 117 0.57 15.46 3.11
N ARG A 118 1.38 14.76 3.90
CA ARG A 118 1.22 14.77 5.36
C ARG A 118 1.53 16.13 5.96
N ALA A 119 2.56 16.82 5.49
CA ALA A 119 2.91 18.14 5.96
C ALA A 119 1.79 19.15 5.69
N THR A 120 1.22 19.15 4.49
CA THR A 120 0.09 20.03 4.12
C THR A 120 -1.17 19.71 4.93
N ALA A 121 -1.50 18.43 5.13
CA ALA A 121 -2.60 18.03 6.01
C ALA A 121 -2.38 18.54 7.44
N MET A 122 -1.17 18.40 7.97
CA MET A 122 -0.84 18.83 9.33
C MET A 122 -0.87 20.37 9.48
N LEU A 123 -0.45 21.12 8.46
CA LEU A 123 -0.60 22.57 8.41
C LEU A 123 -2.07 22.98 8.44
N SER A 124 -2.91 22.38 7.59
CA SER A 124 -4.36 22.67 7.56
C SER A 124 -5.02 22.38 8.90
N LEU A 125 -4.63 21.30 9.58
CA LEU A 125 -5.12 20.97 10.91
C LEU A 125 -4.74 22.06 11.92
N SER A 126 -3.49 22.55 11.86
CA SER A 126 -3.02 23.60 12.76
C SER A 126 -3.78 24.92 12.57
N GLU A 127 -4.12 25.28 11.33
CA GLU A 127 -4.92 26.47 11.03
C GLU A 127 -6.35 26.30 11.54
N ASN A 128 -6.98 25.14 11.30
CA ASN A 128 -8.32 24.83 11.82
C ASN A 128 -8.38 24.92 13.35
N LEU A 129 -7.35 24.46 14.05
CA LEU A 129 -7.27 24.56 15.52
C LEU A 129 -7.12 26.01 15.99
N LYS A 130 -6.31 26.83 15.30
CA LYS A 130 -6.19 28.26 15.59
C LYS A 130 -7.52 28.99 15.36
N ASP A 131 -8.20 28.71 14.26
CA ASP A 131 -9.50 29.30 13.94
C ASP A 131 -10.56 28.90 14.96
N TYR A 132 -10.55 27.63 15.40
CA TYR A 132 -11.45 27.18 16.45
C TYR A 132 -11.19 27.90 17.78
N ALA A 133 -9.92 28.04 18.18
CA ALA A 133 -9.56 28.79 19.38
C ALA A 133 -10.01 30.26 19.29
N ASN A 134 -9.72 30.93 18.17
CA ASN A 134 -10.12 32.31 17.92
C ASN A 134 -11.64 32.49 17.98
N ARG A 135 -12.40 31.59 17.35
CA ARG A 135 -13.88 31.63 17.39
C ARG A 135 -14.41 31.48 18.81
N LYS A 136 -13.80 30.60 19.61
CA LYS A 136 -14.18 30.41 21.01
C LYS A 136 -13.91 31.66 21.84
N GLU A 137 -12.73 32.27 21.70
CA GLU A 137 -12.40 33.53 22.38
C GLU A 137 -13.33 34.68 21.95
N MET A 138 -13.66 34.78 20.66
CA MET A 138 -14.62 35.76 20.15
C MET A 138 -16.02 35.54 20.72
N ALA A 139 -16.49 34.30 20.80
CA ALA A 139 -17.79 33.98 21.39
C ALA A 139 -17.84 34.32 22.90
N GLU A 140 -16.79 33.97 23.65
CA GLU A 140 -16.68 34.29 25.08
C GLU A 140 -16.63 35.80 25.31
N SER A 141 -15.83 36.53 24.53
CA SER A 141 -15.75 37.99 24.62
C SER A 141 -17.05 38.67 24.20
N PHE A 142 -17.77 38.12 23.22
CA PHE A 142 -19.11 38.58 22.82
C PHE A 142 -20.10 38.39 23.96
N HIS A 143 -20.18 37.20 24.57
CA HIS A 143 -21.08 36.94 25.70
C HIS A 143 -20.75 37.80 26.92
N LYS A 144 -19.46 38.11 27.16
CA LYS A 144 -19.05 39.02 28.23
C LYS A 144 -19.49 40.46 27.98
N LYS A 145 -19.41 40.93 26.74
CA LYS A 145 -19.79 42.31 26.35
C LYS A 145 -21.30 42.48 26.13
N PHE A 146 -21.96 41.42 25.68
CA PHE A 146 -23.38 41.38 25.33
C PHE A 146 -24.03 40.15 25.99
N PRO A 147 -24.26 40.20 27.31
CA PRO A 147 -24.99 39.14 27.99
C PRO A 147 -26.40 39.01 27.38
N PRO A 148 -26.91 37.78 27.20
CA PRO A 148 -28.25 37.57 26.69
C PRO A 148 -29.26 38.25 27.63
N LYS A 149 -30.24 38.96 27.05
CA LYS A 149 -31.27 39.68 27.81
C LYS A 149 -32.01 38.69 28.72
N GLY A 150 -31.66 38.69 30.00
CA GLY A 150 -32.17 37.77 31.02
C GLY A 150 -31.24 37.55 32.21
N THR A 151 -29.92 37.79 32.06
CA THR A 151 -28.91 37.63 33.14
C THR A 151 -28.31 38.95 33.62
N ALA A 152 -29.08 40.04 33.58
CA ALA A 152 -28.72 41.26 34.30
C ALA A 152 -29.04 41.06 35.79
N ILE A 153 -28.05 40.59 36.56
CA ILE A 153 -28.08 40.73 38.02
C ILE A 153 -28.17 42.23 38.30
N PRO A 154 -29.15 42.71 39.09
CA PRO A 154 -29.24 44.13 39.38
C PRO A 154 -27.98 44.55 40.13
N LEU A 155 -27.26 45.54 39.58
CA LEU A 155 -26.24 46.26 40.31
C LEU A 155 -26.89 46.85 41.57
N VAL A 156 -26.64 46.22 42.72
CA VAL A 156 -26.90 46.81 44.03
C VAL A 156 -25.97 48.00 44.16
N LYS A 157 -26.49 49.20 43.92
CA LYS A 157 -25.84 50.45 44.33
C LYS A 157 -25.89 50.50 45.86
N LYS A 158 -24.71 50.49 46.50
CA LYS A 158 -24.52 51.05 47.84
C LYS A 158 -24.04 52.48 47.70
#